data_AF-A0AA91FEJ0-F1
#
_entry.id   AF-A0AA91FEJ0-F1
#
_cell.length_a   1.000
_cell.length_b   1.000
_cell.length_c   1.000
_cell.angle_alpha   90.00
_cell.angle_beta   90.00
_cell.angle_gamma   90.00
#
_symmetry.space_group_name_H-M   'P 1'
#
loop_
_entity.id
_entity.type
_entity.pdbx_description
1 polymer ?
#
loop_
_entity_poly.entity_id
_entity_poly.type
_entity_poly.pdbx_seq_one_letter_code
_entity_poly.pdbx_strand_id
1 'polypeptide(L)'
;MASLARRDPEERADSFYRFSVKCDRLTNLKIEAAARKAGMSVNSFVQRHFETILEAAPVAATVPERFDAPAFAKRHGVTIQAANVWFSLSTHARNGLVQRSLKNLASDVGTTHVERLIEQLIGASTIEVVAPSSGLRPAIYRVPGETAGDA
;
A
#
# COMPACT_ATOMS: atom_id res chain seq x y z
N MET A 1 8.87 -40.51 -43.79
CA MET A 1 7.80 -40.00 -42.92
C MET A 1 8.22 -40.25 -41.47
N ALA A 2 8.73 -39.23 -40.78
CA ALA A 2 9.20 -39.37 -39.40
C ALA A 2 8.05 -39.04 -38.44
N SER A 3 7.70 -40.03 -37.62
CA SER A 3 6.66 -40.00 -36.61
C SER A 3 6.88 -38.84 -35.63
N LEU A 4 5.89 -37.95 -35.51
CA LEU A 4 5.78 -36.97 -34.43
C LEU A 4 5.30 -37.70 -33.17
N ALA A 5 6.19 -38.50 -32.57
CA ALA A 5 5.96 -39.01 -31.23
C ALA A 5 5.88 -37.79 -30.29
N ARG A 6 4.71 -37.61 -29.67
CA ARG A 6 4.52 -36.67 -28.56
C ARG A 6 5.51 -37.07 -27.46
N ARG A 7 6.56 -36.27 -27.28
CA ARG A 7 7.49 -36.41 -26.15
C ARG A 7 6.74 -36.23 -24.84
N ASP A 8 7.07 -37.06 -23.86
CA ASP A 8 6.54 -37.00 -22.51
C ASP A 8 6.79 -35.60 -21.89
N PRO A 9 5.79 -34.99 -21.23
CA PRO A 9 5.92 -33.66 -20.66
C PRO A 9 6.93 -33.57 -19.50
N GLU A 10 7.29 -34.70 -18.88
CA GLU A 10 8.21 -34.75 -17.73
C GLU A 10 9.69 -34.65 -18.11
N GLU A 11 10.09 -35.07 -19.33
CA GLU A 11 11.47 -34.87 -19.83
C GLU A 11 11.81 -33.39 -20.09
N ARG A 12 10.80 -32.51 -19.99
CA ARG A 12 10.93 -31.07 -20.18
C ARG A 12 11.42 -30.34 -18.92
N ALA A 13 11.77 -31.05 -17.85
CA ALA A 13 12.16 -30.46 -16.56
C ALA A 13 13.44 -29.59 -16.64
N ASP A 14 14.34 -29.83 -17.59
CA ASP A 14 15.51 -28.95 -17.87
C ASP A 14 15.27 -28.01 -19.07
N SER A 15 14.02 -27.81 -19.47
CA SER A 15 13.71 -26.99 -20.64
C SER A 15 13.56 -25.53 -20.26
N PHE A 16 14.56 -24.75 -20.63
CA PHE A 16 14.47 -23.30 -20.72
C PHE A 16 13.13 -22.86 -21.32
N TYR A 17 12.29 -22.25 -20.49
CA TYR A 17 11.08 -21.59 -20.96
C TYR A 17 11.49 -20.29 -21.64
N ARG A 18 11.20 -20.18 -22.94
CA ARG A 18 11.39 -18.95 -23.71
C ARG A 18 10.08 -18.17 -23.74
N PHE A 19 10.05 -17.04 -23.04
CA PHE A 19 8.89 -16.15 -23.03
C PHE A 19 9.01 -15.13 -24.17
N SER A 20 7.97 -15.05 -25.02
CA SER A 20 7.83 -13.99 -26.02
C SER A 20 6.62 -13.14 -25.66
N VAL A 21 6.84 -11.89 -25.25
CA VAL A 21 5.76 -10.96 -24.92
C VAL A 21 5.62 -9.92 -26.02
N LYS A 22 4.42 -9.78 -26.59
CA LYS A 22 4.09 -8.65 -27.46
C LYS A 22 3.57 -7.50 -26.61
N CYS A 23 4.36 -6.46 -26.50
CA CYS A 23 4.00 -5.24 -25.79
C CYS A 23 3.56 -4.16 -26.79
N ASP A 24 2.72 -3.22 -26.38
CA ASP A 24 2.54 -1.98 -27.12
C ASP A 24 3.83 -1.15 -27.12
N ARG A 25 3.93 -0.18 -28.03
CA ARG A 25 5.16 0.61 -28.24
C ARG A 25 5.60 1.36 -26.99
N LEU A 26 4.68 1.88 -26.18
CA LEU A 26 5.02 2.64 -24.97
C LEU A 26 5.55 1.72 -23.88
N THR A 27 4.95 0.54 -23.73
CA THR A 27 5.42 -0.47 -22.78
C THR A 27 6.79 -1.00 -23.18
N ASN A 28 7.05 -1.22 -24.47
CA ASN A 28 8.37 -1.65 -24.94
C ASN A 28 9.47 -0.64 -24.58
N LEU A 29 9.22 0.67 -24.74
CA LEU A 29 10.17 1.72 -24.36
C LEU A 29 10.46 1.72 -22.85
N LYS A 30 9.45 1.48 -22.02
CA LYS A 30 9.62 1.38 -20.55
C LYS A 30 10.50 0.18 -20.18
N ILE A 31 10.30 -0.97 -20.84
CA ILE A 31 11.10 -2.17 -20.61
C ILE A 31 12.55 -1.94 -21.05
N GLU A 32 12.78 -1.32 -22.20
CA GLU A 32 14.12 -0.97 -22.67
C GLU A 32 14.86 -0.03 -21.69
N ALA A 33 14.16 0.98 -21.18
CA ALA A 33 14.72 1.89 -20.18
C ALA A 33 15.06 1.16 -18.87
N ALA A 34 14.18 0.26 -18.41
CA ALA A 34 14.41 -0.54 -17.21
C ALA A 34 15.59 -1.50 -17.37
N ALA A 35 15.69 -2.18 -18.52
CA ALA A 35 16.79 -3.08 -18.85
C ALA A 35 18.14 -2.33 -18.88
N ARG A 36 18.16 -1.13 -19.49
CA ARG A 36 19.34 -0.26 -19.52
C ARG A 36 19.76 0.17 -18.11
N LYS A 37 18.81 0.58 -17.27
CA LYS A 37 19.08 0.94 -15.87
C LYS A 37 19.63 -0.24 -15.07
N ALA A 38 19.18 -1.45 -15.37
CA ALA A 38 19.64 -2.68 -14.75
C ALA A 38 20.94 -3.25 -15.37
N GLY A 39 21.51 -2.59 -16.39
CA GLY A 39 22.77 -2.99 -17.03
C GLY A 39 22.70 -4.32 -17.79
N MET A 40 21.52 -4.73 -18.26
CA MET A 40 21.31 -6.03 -18.92
C MET A 40 20.56 -5.90 -20.24
N SER A 41 20.59 -6.97 -21.05
CA SER A 41 19.81 -7.03 -22.30
C SER A 41 18.31 -7.06 -21.99
N VAL A 42 17.49 -6.54 -22.91
CA VAL A 42 16.02 -6.54 -22.79
C VAL A 42 15.48 -7.96 -22.61
N ASN A 43 16.00 -8.91 -23.37
CA ASN A 43 15.61 -10.32 -23.28
C ASN A 43 15.97 -10.92 -21.91
N SER A 44 17.18 -10.65 -21.42
CA SER A 44 17.61 -11.10 -20.09
C SER A 44 16.78 -10.46 -18.97
N PHE A 45 16.39 -9.21 -19.14
CA PHE A 45 15.54 -8.49 -18.18
C PHE A 45 14.14 -9.12 -18.07
N VAL A 46 13.50 -9.39 -19.21
CA VAL A 46 12.18 -10.04 -19.25
C VAL A 46 12.25 -11.47 -18.74
N GLN A 47 13.27 -12.22 -19.15
CA GLN A 47 13.48 -13.59 -18.69
C GLN A 47 13.62 -13.66 -17.17
N ARG A 48 14.52 -12.85 -16.60
CA ARG A 48 14.72 -12.76 -15.15
C ARG A 48 13.45 -12.33 -14.41
N HIS A 49 12.66 -11.42 -15.00
CA HIS A 49 11.38 -11.01 -14.42
C HIS A 49 10.41 -12.18 -14.29
N PHE A 50 10.25 -13.00 -15.34
CA PHE A 50 9.39 -14.18 -15.30
C PHE A 50 9.93 -15.29 -14.40
N GLU A 51 11.24 -15.51 -14.40
CA GLU A 51 11.89 -16.46 -13.48
C GLU A 51 11.64 -16.05 -12.01
N THR A 52 11.73 -14.75 -11.70
CA THR A 52 11.41 -14.24 -10.36
C THR A 52 9.95 -14.50 -9.97
N ILE A 53 9.00 -14.49 -10.91
CA ILE A 53 7.58 -14.79 -10.62
C ILE A 53 7.41 -16.26 -10.19
N LEU A 54 8.21 -17.18 -10.75
CA LEU A 54 8.15 -18.60 -10.44
C LEU A 54 8.94 -18.95 -9.17
N GLU A 55 10.07 -18.29 -8.93
CA GLU A 55 10.87 -18.45 -7.71
C GLU A 55 10.29 -17.69 -6.51
N ALA A 56 9.43 -16.71 -6.77
CA ALA A 56 8.58 -16.11 -5.76
C ALA A 56 7.54 -17.15 -5.30
N ALA A 57 7.95 -18.08 -4.42
CA ALA A 57 7.07 -18.51 -3.32
C ALA A 57 6.39 -17.23 -2.81
N PRO A 58 5.06 -17.20 -2.66
CA PRO A 58 4.29 -15.97 -2.56
C PRO A 58 5.06 -15.06 -1.63
N VAL A 59 5.72 -14.07 -2.22
CA VAL A 59 6.27 -12.97 -1.46
C VAL A 59 4.97 -12.43 -0.95
N ALA A 60 4.64 -12.76 0.30
CA ALA A 60 3.69 -12.03 1.08
C ALA A 60 4.17 -10.63 0.81
N ALA A 61 3.45 -9.92 -0.07
CA ALA A 61 3.64 -8.52 -0.20
C ALA A 61 3.60 -8.13 1.27
N THR A 62 4.68 -7.52 1.77
CA THR A 62 4.57 -6.70 2.95
C THR A 62 3.65 -5.57 2.52
N VAL A 63 2.37 -5.92 2.32
CA VAL A 63 1.22 -5.08 2.53
C VAL A 63 1.54 -4.58 3.92
N PRO A 64 1.91 -3.30 4.10
CA PRO A 64 2.04 -2.77 5.44
C PRO A 64 0.77 -3.20 6.16
N GLU A 65 0.89 -3.87 7.32
CA GLU A 65 -0.24 -4.45 8.05
C GLU A 65 -1.44 -3.54 7.87
N ARG A 66 -2.41 -4.02 7.08
CA ARG A 66 -3.55 -3.18 6.72
C ARG A 66 -4.19 -2.80 8.03
N PHE A 67 -4.20 -1.51 8.35
CA PHE A 67 -4.70 -0.99 9.62
C PHE A 67 -5.99 -1.71 10.02
N ASP A 68 -5.95 -2.42 11.14
CA ASP A 68 -7.08 -3.17 11.67
C ASP A 68 -8.00 -2.22 12.42
N ALA A 69 -8.86 -1.53 11.66
CA ALA A 69 -9.84 -0.59 12.20
C ALA A 69 -10.76 -1.23 13.26
N PRO A 70 -11.27 -2.47 13.09
CA PRO A 70 -11.98 -3.18 14.15
C PRO A 70 -11.19 -3.36 15.45
N ALA A 71 -9.94 -3.81 15.38
CA ALA A 71 -9.12 -4.01 16.58
C ALA A 71 -8.82 -2.67 17.28
N PHE A 72 -8.48 -1.63 16.52
CA PHE A 72 -8.27 -0.28 17.05
C PHE A 72 -9.54 0.27 17.72
N ALA A 73 -10.68 0.16 17.05
CA ALA A 73 -11.98 0.59 17.57
C ALA A 73 -12.30 -0.09 18.91
N LYS A 74 -12.06 -1.40 19.00
CA LYS A 74 -12.25 -2.16 20.25
C LYS A 74 -11.28 -1.73 21.35
N ARG A 75 -10.00 -1.53 21.02
CA ARG A 75 -8.95 -1.14 21.99
C ARG A 75 -9.22 0.23 22.61
N HIS A 76 -9.68 1.18 21.80
CA HIS A 76 -9.87 2.57 22.22
C HIS A 76 -11.33 2.94 22.52
N GLY A 77 -12.27 1.99 22.41
CA GLY A 77 -13.68 2.24 22.67
C GLY A 77 -14.33 3.23 21.70
N VAL A 78 -13.83 3.32 20.47
CA VAL A 78 -14.31 4.24 19.43
C VAL A 78 -15.03 3.48 18.31
N THR A 79 -15.75 4.19 17.46
CA THR A 79 -16.37 3.57 16.28
C THR A 79 -15.33 3.20 15.21
N ILE A 80 -15.66 2.25 14.34
CA ILE A 80 -14.80 1.89 13.19
C ILE A 80 -14.56 3.10 12.27
N GLN A 81 -15.56 3.99 12.12
CA GLN A 81 -15.37 5.22 11.35
C GLN A 81 -14.38 6.18 12.01
N ALA A 82 -14.41 6.31 13.35
CA ALA A 82 -13.41 7.09 14.08
C ALA A 82 -12.00 6.47 13.91
N ALA A 83 -11.88 5.14 13.97
CA ALA A 83 -10.62 4.45 13.70
C ALA A 83 -10.08 4.77 12.29
N ASN A 84 -10.94 4.82 11.27
CA ASN A 84 -10.53 5.20 9.92
C ASN A 84 -10.12 6.68 9.79
N VAL A 85 -10.76 7.59 10.54
CA VAL A 85 -10.31 8.99 10.65
C VAL A 85 -8.92 9.06 11.26
N TRP A 86 -8.68 8.32 12.35
CA TRP A 86 -7.35 8.23 12.97
C TRP A 86 -6.29 7.71 11.99
N PHE A 87 -6.59 6.66 11.24
CA PHE A 87 -5.67 6.11 10.24
C PHE A 87 -5.36 7.10 9.11
N SER A 88 -6.37 7.84 8.63
CA SER A 88 -6.13 8.92 7.67
C SER A 88 -5.18 9.99 8.24
N LEU A 89 -5.40 10.41 9.49
CA LEU A 89 -4.55 11.38 10.18
C LEU A 89 -3.12 10.85 10.35
N SER A 90 -2.96 9.60 10.81
CA SER A 90 -1.65 8.99 11.07
C SER A 90 -0.83 8.79 9.81
N THR A 91 -1.46 8.38 8.70
CA THR A 91 -0.81 8.23 7.38
C THR A 91 -0.20 9.53 6.87
N HIS A 92 -0.78 10.68 7.23
CA HIS A 92 -0.34 11.99 6.76
C HIS A 92 0.45 12.78 7.82
N ALA A 93 0.64 12.21 9.01
CA ALA A 93 1.35 12.87 10.09
C ALA A 93 2.86 12.94 9.78
N ARG A 94 3.42 14.14 9.95
CA ARG A 94 4.87 14.36 9.92
C ARG A 94 5.30 14.76 11.32
N ASN A 95 6.19 13.99 11.93
CA ASN A 95 6.62 14.18 13.32
C ASN A 95 5.44 14.22 14.31
N GLY A 96 4.42 13.38 14.09
CA GLY A 96 3.22 13.32 14.92
C GLY A 96 2.26 14.50 14.76
N LEU A 97 2.49 15.41 13.81
CA LEU A 97 1.59 16.53 13.51
C LEU A 97 1.00 16.40 12.11
N VAL A 98 -0.28 16.71 11.98
CA VAL A 98 -0.97 16.69 10.70
C VAL A 98 -1.93 17.86 10.59
N GLN A 99 -1.89 18.56 9.45
CA GLN A 99 -2.80 19.66 9.16
C GLN A 99 -3.87 19.20 8.17
N ARG A 100 -5.15 19.23 8.58
CA ARG A 100 -6.28 18.79 7.75
C ARG A 100 -7.52 19.63 7.99
N SER A 101 -8.30 19.87 6.93
CA SER A 101 -9.64 20.42 7.04
C SER A 101 -10.64 19.28 7.29
N LEU A 102 -11.79 19.61 7.89
CA LEU A 102 -12.90 18.66 8.06
C LEU A 102 -13.37 18.11 6.70
N LYS A 103 -13.39 18.94 5.66
CA LYS A 103 -13.74 18.54 4.29
C LYS A 103 -12.81 17.46 3.73
N ASN A 104 -11.51 17.58 3.97
CA ASN A 104 -10.54 16.58 3.49
C ASN A 104 -10.73 15.26 4.24
N LEU A 105 -10.87 15.30 5.57
CA LEU A 105 -11.13 14.11 6.38
C LEU A 105 -12.46 13.43 6.02
N ALA A 106 -13.49 14.23 5.69
CA ALA A 106 -14.78 13.74 5.25
C ALA A 106 -14.66 12.97 3.93
N SER A 107 -13.82 13.48 3.02
CA SER A 107 -13.53 12.84 1.73
C SER A 107 -12.72 11.56 1.90
N ASP A 108 -11.75 11.56 2.82
CA ASP A 108 -10.89 10.40 3.08
C ASP A 108 -11.67 9.20 3.66
N VAL A 109 -12.69 9.46 4.50
CA VAL A 109 -13.46 8.42 5.22
C VAL A 109 -14.86 8.21 4.62
N GLY A 110 -15.29 9.06 3.69
CA GLY A 110 -16.60 8.97 3.04
C GLY A 110 -17.77 9.34 3.95
N THR A 111 -17.59 10.27 4.89
CA THR A 111 -18.62 10.69 5.86
C THR A 111 -18.62 12.20 6.07
N THR A 112 -19.80 12.81 6.18
CA THR A 112 -19.95 14.24 6.44
C THR A 112 -19.83 14.61 7.92
N HIS A 113 -20.03 13.65 8.83
CA HIS A 113 -20.12 13.87 10.28
C HIS A 113 -18.78 13.66 11.00
N VAL A 114 -17.70 14.24 10.47
CA VAL A 114 -16.34 14.03 10.97
C VAL A 114 -16.12 14.65 12.35
N GLU A 115 -16.78 15.75 12.67
CA GLU A 115 -16.63 16.47 13.95
C GLU A 115 -16.88 15.54 15.14
N ARG A 116 -18.00 14.80 15.12
CA ARG A 116 -18.34 13.83 16.16
C ARG A 116 -17.33 12.68 16.26
N LEU A 117 -16.71 12.29 15.14
CA LEU A 117 -15.67 11.25 15.13
C LEU A 117 -14.36 11.77 15.73
N ILE A 118 -14.01 13.02 15.46
CA ILE A 118 -12.86 13.70 16.08
C ILE A 118 -13.07 13.83 17.59
N GLU A 119 -14.28 14.20 18.05
CA GLU A 119 -14.61 14.25 19.48
C GLU A 119 -14.41 12.89 20.16
N GLN A 120 -14.82 11.78 19.51
CA GLN A 120 -14.56 10.43 20.03
C GLN A 120 -13.06 10.13 20.15
N LEU A 121 -12.26 10.52 19.15
CA LEU A 121 -10.82 10.27 19.16
C LEU A 121 -10.09 11.11 20.22
N ILE A 122 -10.53 12.36 20.43
CA ILE A 122 -10.04 13.23 21.52
C ILE A 122 -10.43 12.64 22.87
N GLY A 123 -11.69 12.21 23.04
CA GLY A 123 -12.17 11.57 24.26
C GLY A 123 -11.41 10.29 24.60
N ALA A 124 -10.99 9.53 23.57
CA ALA A 124 -10.14 8.35 23.70
C ALA A 124 -8.64 8.67 23.86
N SER A 125 -8.25 9.95 23.90
CA SER A 125 -6.85 10.42 23.98
C SER A 125 -5.96 9.88 22.87
N THR A 126 -6.53 9.60 21.70
CA THR A 126 -5.82 9.05 20.53
C THR A 126 -5.34 10.13 19.55
N ILE A 127 -5.89 11.35 19.67
CA ILE A 127 -5.43 12.56 18.98
C ILE A 127 -5.61 13.77 19.91
N GLU A 128 -4.85 14.82 19.65
CA GLU A 128 -5.02 16.13 20.30
C GLU A 128 -5.21 17.22 19.24
N VAL A 129 -6.00 18.25 19.54
CA VAL A 129 -6.09 19.44 18.68
C VAL A 129 -5.06 20.45 19.17
N VAL A 130 -4.00 20.65 18.40
CA VAL A 130 -2.92 21.60 18.72
C VAL A 130 -3.32 23.02 18.33
N ALA A 131 -4.02 23.16 17.20
CA ALA A 131 -4.58 24.42 16.77
C ALA A 131 -5.95 24.17 16.11
N PRO A 132 -7.03 24.80 16.60
CA PRO A 132 -8.35 24.66 15.97
C PRO A 132 -8.35 25.29 14.58
N SER A 133 -9.28 24.86 13.74
CA SER A 133 -9.50 25.52 12.45
C SER A 133 -9.99 26.96 12.66
N SER A 134 -9.43 27.91 11.91
CA SER A 134 -9.82 29.32 11.98
C SER A 134 -9.99 29.88 10.58
N GLY A 135 -11.23 30.18 10.20
CA GLY A 135 -11.58 30.66 8.87
C GLY A 135 -11.14 29.68 7.79
N LEU A 136 -10.23 30.11 6.90
CA LEU A 136 -9.67 29.27 5.84
C LEU A 136 -8.53 28.36 6.31
N ARG A 137 -8.06 28.49 7.55
CA ARG A 137 -6.93 27.71 8.07
C ARG A 137 -7.43 26.34 8.56
N PRO A 138 -6.90 25.23 8.02
CA PRO A 138 -7.22 23.90 8.52
C PRO A 138 -6.66 23.69 9.93
N ALA A 139 -7.34 22.85 10.70
CA ALA A 139 -6.91 22.48 12.05
C ALA A 139 -5.60 21.68 12.01
N ILE A 140 -4.82 21.79 13.08
CA ILE A 140 -3.61 21.01 13.31
C ILE A 140 -3.91 20.01 14.40
N TYR A 141 -3.78 18.74 14.06
CA TYR A 141 -3.94 17.62 14.98
C TYR A 141 -2.56 17.07 15.32
N ARG A 142 -2.37 16.70 16.58
CA ARG A 142 -1.30 15.80 16.99
C ARG A 142 -1.85 14.40 17.03
N VAL A 143 -1.20 13.51 16.31
CA VAL A 143 -1.39 12.07 16.42
C VAL A 143 -0.20 11.57 17.23
N PRO A 144 -0.38 11.19 18.51
CA PRO A 144 0.66 10.51 19.24
C PRO A 144 1.07 9.32 18.37
N GLY A 145 2.34 9.27 17.98
CA GLY A 145 2.85 8.02 17.44
C GLY A 145 2.54 6.98 18.50
N GLU A 146 1.86 5.91 18.14
CA GLU A 146 1.83 4.71 18.97
C GLU A 146 3.29 4.24 18.97
N THR A 147 4.14 4.87 19.81
CA THR A 147 5.44 4.32 20.13
C THR A 147 5.10 2.96 20.66
N ALA A 148 5.46 1.93 19.89
CA ALA A 148 5.47 0.55 20.32
C ALA A 148 6.01 0.51 21.75
N GLY A 149 5.08 0.44 22.69
CA GLY A 149 5.33 0.36 24.12
C GLY A 149 5.20 -1.10 24.48
N ASP A 150 6.37 -1.69 24.76
CA ASP A 150 6.61 -2.82 25.63
C ASP A 150 5.94 -4.17 25.30
N ALA A 151 6.72 -5.01 24.62
CA ALA A 151 7.00 -6.39 25.06
C ALA A 151 8.36 -6.84 24.53
#